data_AF-A0AAN5X2L3-F1
#
_entry.id   AF-A0AAN5X2L3-F1
#
_cell.length_a   1.000
_cell.length_b   1.000
_cell.length_c   1.000
_cell.angle_alpha   90.00
_cell.angle_beta   90.00
_cell.angle_gamma   90.00
#
_symmetry.space_group_name_H-M   'P 1'
#
loop_
_entity.id
_entity.type
_entity.pdbx_description
1 polymer ?
#
loop_
_entity_poly.entity_id
_entity_poly.type
_entity_poly.pdbx_seq_one_letter_code
_entity_poly.pdbx_strand_id
1 'polypeptide(L)'
;WDCEGELWYTDTKRGIHTEPVSQFYRLFTRKFIHPSERYIALTGWGASGFIVSKDYGKTWHSVAFSPNHNEPNGDDYAPYEDILSFTVVNDQGFLLTKHRLYMSSKPFEDPRILPGGPGIAYTVDDGMGNKVSGKLEPRSPGWAWGMVYMTKQGLEGSTQQLKANWQDLPDSVPDVKGYTGWDHMRCDMDAGR
;
A
#
# COMPACT_ATOMS: atom_id res chain seq x y z
N TRP A 1 -9.57 16.74 -20.60
CA TRP A 1 -8.56 15.70 -20.38
C TRP A 1 -9.23 14.37 -20.64
N ASP A 2 -8.69 13.58 -21.55
CA ASP A 2 -9.22 12.23 -21.79
C ASP A 2 -8.82 11.36 -20.58
N CYS A 3 -9.74 10.51 -20.10
CA CYS A 3 -9.49 9.54 -19.03
C CYS A 3 -9.27 10.14 -17.63
N GLU A 4 -9.96 11.24 -17.33
CA GLU A 4 -10.05 11.84 -15.99
C GLU A 4 -11.52 11.91 -15.55
N GLY A 5 -11.82 11.54 -14.31
CA GLY A 5 -13.19 11.60 -13.80
C GLY A 5 -13.39 10.93 -12.44
N GLU A 6 -14.59 10.45 -12.19
CA GLU A 6 -14.90 9.56 -11.07
C GLU A 6 -14.38 8.13 -11.35
N LEU A 7 -14.18 7.36 -10.28
CA LEU A 7 -13.77 5.97 -10.33
C LEU A 7 -14.79 5.11 -9.59
N TRP A 8 -15.42 4.22 -10.34
CA TRP A 8 -16.33 3.20 -9.82
C TRP A 8 -15.67 1.83 -9.79
N TYR A 9 -15.88 1.10 -8.70
CA TYR A 9 -15.53 -0.31 -8.59
C TYR A 9 -16.80 -1.17 -8.70
N THR A 10 -16.76 -2.18 -9.56
CA THR A 10 -17.87 -3.12 -9.77
C THR A 10 -17.37 -4.55 -9.76
N ASP A 11 -17.85 -5.35 -8.79
CA ASP A 11 -17.73 -6.81 -8.79
C ASP A 11 -19.13 -7.42 -8.90
N THR A 12 -19.46 -7.91 -10.10
CA THR A 12 -20.79 -8.50 -10.38
C THR A 12 -21.00 -9.83 -9.68
N LYS A 13 -19.94 -10.60 -9.41
CA LYS A 13 -20.04 -11.90 -8.72
C LYS A 13 -20.37 -11.72 -7.25
N ARG A 14 -19.81 -10.68 -6.63
CA ARG A 14 -20.05 -10.34 -5.22
C ARG A 14 -21.19 -9.33 -5.03
N GLY A 15 -21.73 -8.78 -6.10
CA GLY A 15 -22.77 -7.75 -6.05
C GLY A 15 -22.29 -6.45 -5.39
N ILE A 16 -21.02 -6.08 -5.60
CA ILE A 16 -20.41 -4.87 -5.03
C ILE A 16 -20.37 -3.80 -6.10
N HIS A 17 -20.87 -2.61 -5.78
CA HIS A 17 -20.73 -1.40 -6.58
C HIS A 17 -20.48 -0.22 -5.66
N THR A 18 -19.28 0.37 -5.74
CA THR A 18 -18.81 1.42 -4.83
C THR A 18 -18.02 2.48 -5.59
N GLU A 19 -17.96 3.69 -5.03
CA GLU A 19 -17.24 4.84 -5.59
C GLU A 19 -15.97 5.11 -4.76
N PRO A 20 -14.81 4.53 -5.11
CA PRO A 20 -13.55 4.87 -4.45
C PRO A 20 -13.18 6.36 -4.60
N VAL A 21 -13.35 6.96 -5.78
CA VAL A 21 -12.94 8.35 -6.02
C VAL A 21 -14.06 9.09 -6.74
N SER A 22 -14.53 10.18 -6.16
CA SER A 22 -15.70 10.91 -6.69
C SER A 22 -15.39 11.89 -7.83
N GLN A 23 -14.11 12.26 -8.05
CA GLN A 23 -13.70 13.17 -9.13
C GLN A 23 -12.18 13.20 -9.31
N PHE A 24 -11.74 13.71 -10.48
CA PHE A 24 -10.34 13.95 -10.84
C PHE A 24 -9.41 12.73 -10.75
N TYR A 25 -9.95 11.51 -10.70
CA TYR A 25 -9.16 10.32 -10.84
C TYR A 25 -8.56 10.27 -12.24
N ARG A 26 -7.23 10.17 -12.30
CA ARG A 26 -6.47 9.99 -13.54
C ARG A 26 -5.82 8.61 -13.50
N LEU A 27 -5.98 7.85 -14.58
CA LEU A 27 -5.47 6.48 -14.65
C LEU A 27 -3.97 6.41 -14.38
N PHE A 28 -3.57 5.37 -13.64
CA PHE A 28 -2.18 4.98 -13.54
C PHE A 28 -1.73 4.31 -14.84
N THR A 29 -0.66 4.82 -15.45
CA THR A 29 -0.28 4.42 -16.82
C THR A 29 1.02 3.59 -16.89
N ARG A 30 1.60 3.21 -15.75
CA ARG A 30 2.67 2.21 -15.71
C ARG A 30 2.09 0.80 -15.60
N LYS A 31 2.96 -0.20 -15.61
CA LYS A 31 2.57 -1.59 -15.43
C LYS A 31 1.80 -1.77 -14.12
N PHE A 32 0.62 -2.34 -14.19
CA PHE A 32 -0.30 -2.57 -13.09
C PHE A 32 -0.76 -4.02 -13.08
N ILE A 33 -0.33 -4.79 -12.09
CA ILE A 33 -0.66 -6.23 -11.96
C ILE A 33 -1.44 -6.43 -10.67
N HIS A 34 -2.70 -6.86 -10.78
CA HIS A 34 -3.58 -6.94 -9.61
C HIS A 34 -4.41 -8.24 -9.61
N PRO A 35 -3.83 -9.37 -9.17
CA PRO A 35 -4.55 -10.63 -8.95
C PRO A 35 -5.32 -10.70 -7.62
N SER A 36 -5.02 -9.85 -6.64
CA SER A 36 -5.64 -9.94 -5.31
C SER A 36 -7.10 -9.48 -5.34
N GLU A 37 -8.02 -10.27 -4.79
CA GLU A 37 -9.44 -9.89 -4.73
C GLU A 37 -9.82 -9.24 -3.40
N ARG A 38 -9.20 -9.65 -2.29
CA ARG A 38 -9.56 -9.16 -0.95
C ARG A 38 -8.95 -7.79 -0.68
N TYR A 39 -7.66 -7.64 -0.95
CA TYR A 39 -6.96 -6.38 -0.83
C TYR A 39 -6.82 -5.72 -2.19
N ILE A 40 -7.56 -4.64 -2.38
CA ILE A 40 -7.52 -3.84 -3.58
C ILE A 40 -6.75 -2.57 -3.27
N ALA A 41 -5.84 -2.18 -4.14
CA ALA A 41 -5.09 -0.95 -3.97
C ALA A 41 -4.96 -0.29 -5.34
N LEU A 42 -5.38 0.96 -5.39
CA LEU A 42 -5.43 1.75 -6.60
C LEU A 42 -4.58 2.99 -6.37
N THR A 43 -3.88 3.38 -7.43
CA THR A 43 -3.16 4.65 -7.47
C THR A 43 -3.52 5.38 -8.76
N GLY A 44 -3.18 6.66 -8.83
CA GLY A 44 -3.47 7.51 -9.99
C GLY A 44 -2.21 7.88 -10.77
N TRP A 45 -2.36 8.73 -11.78
CA TRP A 45 -1.28 9.17 -12.68
C TRP A 45 -0.01 9.63 -11.95
N GLY A 46 -0.09 10.37 -10.85
CA GLY A 46 1.09 10.85 -10.12
C GLY A 46 1.68 9.85 -9.11
N ALA A 47 0.97 8.75 -8.85
CA ALA A 47 1.24 7.81 -7.75
C ALA A 47 1.62 8.44 -6.39
N SER A 48 1.12 9.64 -6.14
CA SER A 48 1.37 10.43 -4.92
C SER A 48 0.51 9.98 -3.74
N GLY A 49 -0.23 8.90 -3.89
CA GLY A 49 -1.15 8.37 -2.89
C GLY A 49 -1.86 7.12 -3.37
N PHE A 50 -2.45 6.39 -2.44
CA PHE A 50 -3.21 5.18 -2.74
C PHE A 50 -4.57 5.23 -2.07
N ILE A 51 -5.54 4.62 -2.73
CA ILE A 51 -6.81 4.25 -2.14
C ILE A 51 -6.92 2.74 -2.11
N VAL A 52 -7.27 2.19 -0.95
CA VAL A 52 -7.28 0.74 -0.73
C VAL A 52 -8.60 0.27 -0.17
N SER A 53 -8.95 -0.96 -0.52
CA SER A 53 -9.99 -1.75 0.12
C SER A 53 -9.36 -3.00 0.71
N LYS A 54 -9.83 -3.42 1.89
CA LYS A 54 -9.37 -4.66 2.57
C LYS A 54 -10.46 -5.73 2.64
N ASP A 55 -11.58 -5.45 1.98
CA ASP A 55 -12.84 -6.17 2.10
C ASP A 55 -13.54 -6.35 0.75
N TYR A 56 -12.75 -6.63 -0.30
CA TYR A 56 -13.24 -6.93 -1.66
C TYR A 56 -13.89 -5.74 -2.39
N GLY A 57 -13.56 -4.51 -1.99
CA GLY A 57 -14.09 -3.27 -2.58
C GLY A 57 -15.36 -2.75 -1.91
N LYS A 58 -15.73 -3.26 -0.73
CA LYS A 58 -16.92 -2.77 0.00
C LYS A 58 -16.65 -1.43 0.67
N THR A 59 -15.46 -1.24 1.23
CA THR A 59 -15.02 0.02 1.82
C THR A 59 -13.68 0.45 1.25
N TRP A 60 -13.47 1.76 1.19
CA TRP A 60 -12.28 2.38 0.61
C TRP A 60 -11.66 3.38 1.57
N HIS A 61 -10.33 3.40 1.61
CA HIS A 61 -9.58 4.29 2.47
C HIS A 61 -8.34 4.83 1.78
N SER A 62 -8.09 6.13 1.92
CA SER A 62 -6.78 6.70 1.61
C SER A 62 -5.75 6.17 2.60
N VAL A 63 -4.56 5.83 2.10
CA VAL A 63 -3.47 5.29 2.92
C VAL A 63 -2.22 6.14 2.81
N ALA A 64 -1.41 6.09 3.87
CA ALA A 64 -0.17 6.83 3.93
C ALA A 64 0.89 6.25 2.98
N PHE A 65 1.68 7.12 2.38
CA PHE A 65 2.81 6.78 1.53
C PHE A 65 4.07 7.46 2.08
N SER A 66 5.16 6.71 2.20
CA SER A 66 6.48 7.19 2.61
C SER A 66 6.48 8.24 3.75
N PRO A 67 5.90 7.96 4.93
CA PRO A 67 5.65 8.97 5.98
C PRO A 67 6.92 9.65 6.54
N ASN A 68 8.12 9.11 6.23
CA ASN A 68 9.40 9.64 6.69
C ASN A 68 10.24 10.28 5.55
N HIS A 69 9.62 10.67 4.43
CA HIS A 69 10.30 11.35 3.31
C HIS A 69 11.50 10.56 2.75
N ASN A 70 11.26 9.28 2.47
CA ASN A 70 12.35 8.36 2.16
C ASN A 70 12.89 8.47 0.73
N GLU A 71 12.42 9.38 -0.12
CA GLU A 71 13.00 9.52 -1.45
C GLU A 71 14.36 10.25 -1.43
N PRO A 72 15.28 9.98 -2.38
CA PRO A 72 16.56 10.69 -2.46
C PRO A 72 16.43 12.21 -2.57
N ASN A 73 15.32 12.70 -3.12
CA ASN A 73 15.00 14.12 -3.23
C ASN A 73 14.32 14.69 -1.96
N GLY A 74 14.03 13.86 -0.96
CA GLY A 74 13.38 14.25 0.29
C GLY A 74 11.85 14.35 0.20
N ASP A 75 11.23 13.86 -0.86
CA ASP A 75 9.76 13.84 -0.97
C ASP A 75 9.16 12.66 -0.19
N ASP A 76 7.89 12.81 0.19
CA ASP A 76 7.04 11.76 0.77
C ASP A 76 6.32 10.92 -0.32
N TYR A 77 6.71 11.09 -1.59
CA TYR A 77 6.25 10.27 -2.70
C TYR A 77 7.34 10.03 -3.75
N ALA A 78 7.28 8.87 -4.41
CA ALA A 78 8.18 8.55 -5.51
C ALA A 78 7.92 9.44 -6.74
N PRO A 79 8.97 9.99 -7.38
CA PRO A 79 8.83 10.68 -8.67
C PRO A 79 8.19 9.77 -9.71
N TYR A 80 7.20 10.29 -10.43
CA TYR A 80 6.41 9.50 -11.36
C TYR A 80 7.22 8.88 -12.52
N GLU A 81 8.27 9.57 -12.95
CA GLU A 81 9.24 9.12 -13.95
C GLU A 81 10.08 7.92 -13.48
N ASP A 82 10.16 7.69 -12.18
CA ASP A 82 10.91 6.57 -11.59
C ASP A 82 10.06 5.35 -11.34
N ILE A 83 8.73 5.47 -11.46
CA ILE A 83 7.82 4.36 -11.22
C ILE A 83 7.87 3.37 -12.38
N LEU A 84 8.15 2.12 -12.05
CA LEU A 84 8.25 1.01 -12.99
C LEU A 84 6.96 0.20 -13.02
N SER A 85 6.41 -0.14 -11.85
CA SER A 85 5.20 -0.95 -11.76
C SER A 85 4.51 -0.82 -10.41
N PHE A 86 3.21 -1.10 -10.39
CA PHE A 86 2.45 -1.33 -9.18
C PHE A 86 1.80 -2.70 -9.22
N THR A 87 2.14 -3.55 -8.25
CA THR A 87 1.67 -4.94 -8.18
C THR A 87 0.96 -5.18 -6.86
N VAL A 88 -0.19 -5.86 -6.89
CA VAL A 88 -0.90 -6.29 -5.68
C VAL A 88 -1.13 -7.78 -5.72
N VAL A 89 -0.38 -8.52 -4.90
CA VAL A 89 -0.36 -9.99 -4.91
C VAL A 89 -0.28 -10.51 -3.49
N ASN A 90 -0.93 -11.64 -3.22
CA ASN A 90 -1.02 -12.24 -1.88
C ASN A 90 -1.53 -11.23 -0.83
N ASP A 91 -2.45 -10.38 -1.24
CA ASP A 91 -3.08 -9.35 -0.41
C ASP A 91 -2.09 -8.32 0.17
N GLN A 92 -1.00 -8.08 -0.56
CA GLN A 92 0.04 -7.09 -0.26
C GLN A 92 0.32 -6.26 -1.52
N GLY A 93 0.50 -4.95 -1.36
CA GLY A 93 0.82 -4.04 -2.46
C GLY A 93 2.31 -3.72 -2.55
N PHE A 94 2.79 -3.53 -3.77
CA PHE A 94 4.20 -3.34 -4.13
C PHE A 94 4.34 -2.26 -5.22
N LEU A 95 4.78 -1.06 -4.85
CA LEU A 95 5.16 -0.04 -5.83
C LEU A 95 6.68 -0.11 -6.05
N LEU A 96 7.07 -0.55 -7.24
CA LEU A 96 8.45 -0.64 -7.67
C LEU A 96 8.84 0.62 -8.43
N THR A 97 9.95 1.22 -8.04
CA THR A 97 10.58 2.36 -8.70
C THR A 97 11.98 1.98 -9.17
N LYS A 98 12.68 2.88 -9.88
CA LYS A 98 14.09 2.70 -10.24
C LYS A 98 15.02 2.55 -9.04
N HIS A 99 14.62 3.05 -7.87
CA HIS A 99 15.49 3.18 -6.70
C HIS A 99 15.03 2.36 -5.49
N ARG A 100 13.73 2.08 -5.39
CA ARG A 100 13.08 1.62 -4.16
C ARG A 100 11.92 0.69 -4.45
N LEU A 101 11.68 -0.21 -3.50
CA LEU A 101 10.48 -1.03 -3.40
C LEU A 101 9.66 -0.56 -2.19
N TYR A 102 8.48 -0.03 -2.46
CA TYR A 102 7.49 0.31 -1.45
C TYR A 102 6.51 -0.82 -1.26
N MET A 103 6.26 -1.19 -0.01
CA MET A 103 5.44 -2.34 0.34
C MET A 103 4.40 -1.95 1.38
N SER A 104 3.17 -2.44 1.22
CA SER A 104 2.27 -2.56 2.36
C SER A 104 2.72 -3.70 3.27
N SER A 105 2.17 -3.82 4.47
CA SER A 105 2.42 -4.99 5.33
C SER A 105 1.82 -6.27 4.73
N LYS A 106 2.26 -7.43 5.26
CA LYS A 106 1.65 -8.74 5.00
C LYS A 106 0.18 -8.79 5.47
N PRO A 107 -0.66 -9.69 4.93
CA PRO A 107 -2.13 -9.64 5.03
C PRO A 107 -2.75 -10.12 6.34
N PHE A 108 -2.24 -9.61 7.45
CA PHE A 108 -2.75 -9.89 8.78
C PHE A 108 -2.39 -8.78 9.77
N GLU A 109 -3.16 -8.69 10.85
CA GLU A 109 -2.80 -7.87 12.01
C GLU A 109 -1.93 -8.69 12.96
N ASP A 110 -0.91 -8.06 13.55
CA ASP A 110 -0.12 -8.71 14.59
C ASP A 110 -0.99 -8.95 15.84
N PRO A 111 -1.17 -10.20 16.29
CA PRO A 111 -2.05 -10.50 17.43
C PRO A 111 -1.64 -9.79 18.72
N ARG A 112 -0.36 -9.41 18.86
CA ARG A 112 0.16 -8.76 20.07
C ARG A 112 -0.38 -7.34 20.26
N ILE A 113 -0.82 -6.69 19.19
CA ILE A 113 -1.32 -5.31 19.19
C ILE A 113 -2.83 -5.22 18.91
N LEU A 114 -3.52 -6.37 18.84
CA LEU A 114 -4.98 -6.41 18.80
C LEU A 114 -5.59 -6.13 20.18
N PRO A 115 -6.87 -5.72 20.28
CA PRO A 115 -7.54 -5.53 21.56
C PRO A 115 -7.39 -6.75 22.49
N GLY A 116 -6.89 -6.53 23.72
CA GLY A 116 -6.60 -7.60 24.68
C GLY A 116 -5.22 -8.27 24.52
N GLY A 117 -4.44 -7.88 23.51
CA GLY A 117 -3.08 -8.37 23.30
C GLY A 117 -2.07 -7.85 24.33
N PRO A 118 -0.91 -8.53 24.49
CA PRO A 118 0.11 -8.14 25.45
C PRO A 118 0.84 -6.82 25.11
N GLY A 119 0.73 -6.31 23.88
CA GLY A 119 1.60 -5.27 23.33
C GLY A 119 2.98 -5.80 22.92
N ILE A 120 3.83 -4.92 22.39
CA ILE A 120 5.19 -5.28 21.95
C ILE A 120 6.21 -4.42 22.69
N ALA A 121 6.97 -5.03 23.61
CA ALA A 121 8.09 -4.38 24.26
C ALA A 121 9.25 -4.24 23.27
N TYR A 122 9.93 -3.11 23.29
CA TYR A 122 11.09 -2.84 22.44
C TYR A 122 12.15 -2.04 23.17
N THR A 123 13.38 -2.15 22.71
CA THR A 123 14.51 -1.33 23.15
C THR A 123 15.25 -0.86 21.92
N VAL A 124 15.44 0.45 21.78
CA VAL A 124 16.12 1.09 20.65
C VAL A 124 17.24 1.99 21.15
N ASP A 125 18.24 2.25 20.32
CA ASP A 125 19.25 3.28 20.57
C ASP A 125 18.63 4.66 20.26
N ASP A 126 18.87 5.66 21.11
CA ASP A 126 18.38 7.04 20.91
C ASP A 126 19.21 7.84 19.90
N GLY A 127 20.24 7.24 19.31
CA GLY A 127 21.19 7.91 18.42
C GLY A 127 22.28 8.68 19.17
N MET A 128 22.24 8.69 20.50
CA MET A 128 23.27 9.25 21.39
C MET A 128 23.99 8.14 22.18
N GLY A 129 23.75 6.87 21.85
CA GLY A 129 24.36 5.71 22.49
C GLY A 129 23.63 5.25 23.76
N ASN A 130 22.47 5.83 24.09
CA ASN A 130 21.64 5.32 25.19
C ASN A 130 20.57 4.38 24.65
N LYS A 131 20.18 3.41 25.48
CA LYS A 131 19.07 2.51 25.18
C LYS A 131 17.79 3.02 25.79
N VAL A 132 16.78 3.23 24.96
CA VAL A 132 15.42 3.59 25.38
C VAL A 132 14.53 2.38 25.21
N SER A 133 13.87 1.99 26.30
CA SER A 133 12.87 0.92 26.30
C SER A 133 11.47 1.51 26.26
N GLY A 134 10.59 0.89 25.49
CA GLY A 134 9.19 1.28 25.36
C GLY A 134 8.31 0.07 25.11
N LYS A 135 7.01 0.34 24.98
CA LYS A 135 6.03 -0.69 24.65
C LYS A 135 5.00 -0.13 23.68
N LEU A 136 4.86 -0.81 22.54
CA LEU A 136 3.78 -0.54 21.61
C LEU A 136 2.49 -1.14 22.18
N GLU A 137 1.59 -0.27 22.63
CA GLU A 137 0.36 -0.68 23.28
C GLU A 137 -0.75 -1.01 22.27
N PRO A 138 -1.58 -2.04 22.51
CA PRO A 138 -2.69 -2.39 21.62
C PRO A 138 -3.71 -1.28 21.39
N ARG A 139 -3.86 -0.35 22.34
CA ARG A 139 -4.79 0.79 22.23
C ARG A 139 -4.39 1.82 21.18
N SER A 140 -3.13 1.81 20.75
CA SER A 140 -2.59 2.74 19.75
C SER A 140 -1.53 2.03 18.90
N PRO A 141 -1.96 1.04 18.09
CA PRO A 141 -1.04 0.11 17.43
C PRO A 141 -0.36 0.72 16.20
N GLY A 142 -0.64 1.98 15.85
CA GLY A 142 -0.25 2.60 14.58
C GLY A 142 -1.08 2.07 13.41
N TRP A 143 -0.51 2.11 12.20
CA TRP A 143 -1.19 1.63 10.98
C TRP A 143 -1.52 0.13 11.03
N ALA A 144 -2.77 -0.17 10.73
CA ALA A 144 -3.29 -1.52 10.48
C ALA A 144 -2.71 -2.10 9.18
N TRP A 145 -2.93 -3.39 8.94
CA TRP A 145 -2.53 -4.03 7.68
C TRP A 145 -3.04 -3.24 6.47
N GLY A 146 -2.16 -3.05 5.50
CA GLY A 146 -2.49 -2.44 4.21
C GLY A 146 -2.68 -0.93 4.24
N MET A 147 -2.52 -0.28 5.40
CA MET A 147 -2.83 1.16 5.61
C MET A 147 -1.63 2.10 5.45
N VAL A 148 -0.46 1.59 5.11
CA VAL A 148 0.74 2.38 4.81
C VAL A 148 1.64 1.63 3.85
N TYR A 149 2.29 2.36 2.94
CA TYR A 149 3.34 1.85 2.06
C TYR A 149 4.71 2.40 2.50
N MET A 150 5.64 1.50 2.80
CA MET A 150 6.98 1.84 3.31
C MET A 150 8.06 1.09 2.54
N THR A 151 9.25 1.69 2.45
CA THR A 151 10.46 0.95 2.06
C THR A 151 11.07 0.27 3.29
N LYS A 152 11.99 -0.70 3.08
CA LYS A 152 12.76 -1.27 4.20
C LYS A 152 13.53 -0.21 4.98
N GLN A 153 14.16 0.74 4.28
CA GLN A 153 14.83 1.87 4.91
C GLN A 153 13.85 2.74 5.71
N GLY A 154 12.68 3.05 5.15
CA GLY A 154 11.66 3.84 5.84
C GLY A 154 11.03 3.14 7.04
N LEU A 155 11.11 1.80 7.07
CA LEU A 155 10.67 0.97 8.18
C LEU A 155 11.65 1.07 9.36
N GLU A 156 12.95 1.27 9.10
CA GLU A 156 13.95 1.49 10.16
C GLU A 156 13.55 2.69 11.02
N GLY A 157 13.55 2.50 12.33
CA GLY A 157 13.13 3.53 13.29
C GLY A 157 11.61 3.71 13.43
N SER A 158 10.80 3.08 12.58
CA SER A 158 9.34 3.06 12.73
C SER A 158 8.90 2.01 13.74
N THR A 159 7.81 2.27 14.48
CA THR A 159 7.18 1.25 15.34
C THR A 159 6.57 0.09 14.54
N GLN A 160 6.31 0.28 13.23
CA GLN A 160 5.84 -0.79 12.35
C GLN A 160 6.85 -1.93 12.25
N GLN A 161 8.16 -1.64 12.34
CA GLN A 161 9.23 -2.64 12.27
C GLN A 161 9.17 -3.67 13.41
N LEU A 162 8.41 -3.40 14.47
CA LEU A 162 8.26 -4.30 15.62
C LEU A 162 7.21 -5.40 15.36
N LYS A 163 6.35 -5.21 14.35
CA LYS A 163 5.20 -6.07 14.11
C LYS A 163 5.55 -7.24 13.19
N ALA A 164 4.93 -8.39 13.44
CA ALA A 164 5.13 -9.64 12.71
C ALA A 164 4.80 -9.50 11.21
N ASN A 165 3.78 -8.70 10.88
CA ASN A 165 3.37 -8.46 9.49
C ASN A 165 4.30 -7.53 8.69
N TRP A 166 5.33 -6.98 9.33
CA TRP A 166 6.42 -6.22 8.70
C TRP A 166 7.77 -6.95 8.74
N GLN A 167 7.83 -8.19 9.25
CA GLN A 167 9.04 -9.01 9.23
C GLN A 167 9.20 -9.76 7.91
N ASP A 168 10.44 -10.12 7.56
CA ASP A 168 10.78 -10.94 6.39
C ASP A 168 10.12 -10.43 5.09
N LEU A 169 10.23 -9.12 4.85
CA LEU A 169 9.74 -8.50 3.63
C LEU A 169 10.66 -8.86 2.44
N PRO A 170 10.10 -9.08 1.24
CA PRO A 170 10.90 -9.42 0.08
C PRO A 170 11.78 -8.25 -0.39
N ASP A 171 12.86 -8.56 -1.11
CA ASP A 171 13.73 -7.56 -1.75
C ASP A 171 13.26 -7.16 -3.16
N SER A 172 12.34 -7.93 -3.73
CA SER A 172 11.76 -7.71 -5.05
C SER A 172 10.25 -7.96 -5.03
N VAL A 173 9.56 -7.48 -6.07
CA VAL A 173 8.13 -7.78 -6.27
C VAL A 173 7.97 -9.30 -6.44
N PRO A 174 7.10 -9.97 -5.65
CA PRO A 174 6.87 -11.40 -5.80
C PRO A 174 6.36 -11.77 -7.21
N ASP A 175 6.81 -12.92 -7.71
CA ASP A 175 6.36 -13.45 -9.00
C ASP A 175 4.85 -13.72 -9.00
N VAL A 176 4.16 -13.20 -10.02
CA VAL A 176 2.73 -13.45 -10.22
C VAL A 176 2.55 -14.54 -11.29
N LYS A 177 2.42 -15.79 -10.85
CA LYS A 177 2.32 -16.95 -11.75
C LYS A 177 0.92 -17.10 -12.31
N GLY A 178 0.82 -17.37 -13.63
CA GLY A 178 -0.45 -17.68 -14.29
C GLY A 178 -1.44 -16.52 -14.39
N TYR A 179 -0.99 -15.28 -14.23
CA TYR A 179 -1.86 -14.11 -14.35
C TYR A 179 -2.29 -13.89 -15.79
N THR A 180 -3.60 -13.83 -16.01
CA THR A 180 -4.23 -13.61 -17.33
C THR A 180 -5.04 -12.31 -17.39
N GLY A 181 -4.97 -11.49 -16.34
CA GLY A 181 -5.60 -10.17 -16.29
C GLY A 181 -4.84 -9.11 -17.08
N TRP A 182 -5.34 -7.88 -17.01
CA TRP A 182 -4.67 -6.73 -17.62
C TRP A 182 -3.38 -6.38 -16.89
N ASP A 183 -2.36 -5.98 -17.64
CA ASP A 183 -1.07 -5.53 -17.10
C ASP A 183 -0.92 -4.00 -17.07
N HIS A 184 -1.93 -3.28 -17.54
CA HIS A 184 -2.04 -1.83 -17.54
C HIS A 184 -3.51 -1.44 -17.39
N MET A 185 -3.77 -0.32 -16.73
CA MET A 185 -5.10 0.30 -16.79
C MET A 185 -5.38 0.77 -18.22
N ARG A 186 -6.62 0.61 -18.67
CA ARG A 186 -7.05 1.01 -20.01
C ARG A 186 -8.16 2.03 -19.92
N CYS A 187 -8.11 2.98 -20.83
CA CYS A 187 -9.18 3.94 -21.05
C CYS A 187 -9.75 3.70 -22.43
N ASP A 188 -11.06 3.47 -22.49
CA ASP A 188 -11.80 3.44 -23.73
C ASP A 188 -12.78 4.62 -23.69
N MET A 189 -12.50 5.66 -24.47
CA MET A 189 -13.33 6.87 -24.53
C MET A 189 -14.64 6.66 -25.30
N ASP A 190 -14.78 5.54 -26.01
CA ASP A 190 -16.01 5.15 -26.71
C ASP A 190 -16.85 4.16 -25.88
N ALA A 191 -16.32 3.65 -24.76
CA ALA A 191 -17.08 2.81 -23.85
C ALA A 191 -18.23 3.61 -23.22
N GLY A 192 -19.47 3.25 -23.57
CA GLY A 192 -20.69 3.88 -23.03
C GLY A 192 -21.27 5.02 -23.87
N ARG A 193 -20.74 5.27 -25.07
CA ARG A 193 -21.41 6.09 -26.11
C ARG A 193 -22.55 5.37 -26.81
#